data_AF-A0A059D818-F1
#
_entry.id   AF-A0A059D818-F1
#
_cell.length_a   1.000
_cell.length_b   1.000
_cell.length_c   1.000
_cell.angle_alpha   90.00
_cell.angle_beta   90.00
_cell.angle_gamma   90.00
#
_symmetry.space_group_name_H-M   'P 1'
#
loop_
_entity.id
_entity.type
_entity.pdbx_description
1 polymer ?
#
loop_
_entity_poly.entity_id
_entity_poly.type
_entity_poly.pdbx_seq_one_letter_code
_entity_poly.pdbx_strand_id
1 'polypeptide(L)'
;MAVPCTSLRFSCKLPAKSPSLSPAQPAQSVSIRRGSSCFDSGALKLSTRRSDGLVPSVVSEGSAVETSSATSGFYKLTYLEGNSWLWDVGGLRLLVDPILVGNLDFGIPWLYDAAKKFLKTFQLSDLPDVDYLLITQSLDDHCHLKTLRPLSEMKPDLRVVATPNAKSLLDPLFRNVTFLEPGQSCEVEARTGPNVRIQATPGPVLGPPWQRPENGYLVSLPGQLSLYYEPHCVYNKSLLEKERADIIITPVIKQLLPNFTLVSGQEDAVQLAKLLQAKYVVPMKNGDLDGTGFLASIVQAEGTIESFK
;
A
#
# COMPACT_ATOMS: atom_id res chain seq x y z
N MET A 1 -19.45 24.36 -42.79
CA MET A 1 -18.69 25.14 -43.78
C MET A 1 -17.29 25.41 -43.24
N ALA A 2 -16.31 25.41 -44.14
CA ALA A 2 -14.89 25.28 -43.88
C ALA A 2 -14.18 26.59 -43.44
N VAL A 3 -13.02 26.34 -42.80
CA VAL A 3 -11.84 27.13 -42.35
C VAL A 3 -11.60 28.55 -42.93
N PRO A 4 -10.83 29.42 -42.25
CA PRO A 4 -9.37 29.40 -42.47
C PRO A 4 -8.47 29.57 -41.24
N CYS A 5 -7.29 28.98 -41.43
CA CYS A 5 -6.05 29.01 -40.66
C CYS A 5 -5.25 30.28 -40.99
N THR A 6 -4.54 30.85 -40.00
CA THR A 6 -3.33 31.65 -40.25
C THR A 6 -2.29 31.41 -39.16
N SER A 7 -1.09 31.10 -39.63
CA SER A 7 0.14 30.81 -38.90
C SER A 7 1.04 32.04 -38.75
N LEU A 8 2.19 31.84 -38.07
CA LEU A 8 3.42 32.68 -37.99
C LEU A 8 3.45 33.69 -36.82
N ARG A 9 4.51 33.84 -36.01
CA ARG A 9 5.95 33.56 -36.13
C ARG A 9 6.61 33.45 -34.74
N PHE A 10 7.66 32.64 -34.66
CA PHE A 10 8.65 32.58 -33.58
C PHE A 10 9.42 33.90 -33.39
N SER A 11 9.82 34.21 -32.16
CA SER A 11 11.03 34.98 -31.88
C SER A 11 11.68 34.54 -30.57
N CYS A 12 12.88 33.96 -30.68
CA CYS A 12 13.79 33.62 -29.60
C CYS A 12 14.44 34.89 -29.01
N LYS A 13 14.65 34.90 -27.69
CA LYS A 13 15.71 35.70 -27.06
C LYS A 13 16.57 34.80 -26.17
N LEU A 14 17.85 34.73 -26.53
CA LEU A 14 18.95 34.16 -25.75
C LEU A 14 19.29 35.08 -24.56
N PRO A 15 19.98 34.55 -23.55
CA PRO A 15 21.30 35.11 -23.28
C PRO A 15 22.41 34.04 -23.14
N ALA A 16 23.51 34.31 -23.83
CA ALA A 16 24.87 33.86 -23.47
C ALA A 16 25.41 34.83 -22.40
N LYS A 17 26.38 34.56 -21.52
CA LYS A 17 27.56 33.67 -21.57
C LYS A 17 28.13 33.57 -20.14
N SER A 18 28.77 32.44 -19.84
CA SER A 18 29.58 32.10 -18.66
C SER A 18 30.79 33.02 -18.40
N PRO A 19 31.47 32.85 -17.26
CA PRO A 19 32.85 32.36 -17.35
C PRO A 19 33.17 31.16 -16.45
N SER A 20 34.34 30.61 -16.78
CA SER A 20 34.91 29.27 -16.61
C SER A 20 35.39 28.85 -15.22
N LEU A 21 35.44 27.53 -15.08
CA LEU A 21 36.02 26.69 -14.02
C LEU A 21 37.52 26.87 -13.78
N SER A 22 37.95 26.55 -12.55
CA SER A 22 39.20 25.84 -12.27
C SER A 22 39.04 24.95 -11.01
N PRO A 23 39.80 23.85 -10.89
CA PRO A 23 39.39 22.66 -10.13
C PRO A 23 39.99 22.63 -8.71
N ALA A 24 39.17 22.28 -7.72
CA ALA A 24 39.64 21.99 -6.37
C ALA A 24 39.73 20.47 -6.13
N GLN A 25 40.84 20.09 -5.53
CA GLN A 25 41.36 18.74 -5.31
C GLN A 25 40.52 17.87 -4.34
N PRO A 26 40.70 16.53 -4.38
CA PRO A 26 39.90 15.58 -3.61
C PRO A 26 40.21 15.62 -2.12
N ALA A 27 39.16 15.71 -1.30
CA ALA A 27 39.24 15.53 0.14
C ALA A 27 39.54 14.07 0.49
N GLN A 28 40.45 13.92 1.43
CA GLN A 28 41.11 12.69 1.84
C GLN A 28 40.13 11.71 2.52
N SER A 29 40.20 10.46 2.08
CA SER A 29 39.66 9.30 2.78
C SER A 29 40.39 9.10 4.11
N VAL A 30 39.71 9.30 5.22
CA VAL A 30 40.19 8.86 6.54
C VAL A 30 39.88 7.37 6.67
N SER A 31 40.93 6.55 6.58
CA SER A 31 40.87 5.13 6.92
C SER A 31 40.83 4.99 8.45
N ILE A 32 39.73 4.47 8.97
CA ILE A 32 39.68 3.99 10.35
C ILE A 32 40.41 2.66 10.38
N ARG A 33 41.57 2.65 11.02
CA ARG A 33 42.36 1.46 11.31
C ARG A 33 41.51 0.45 12.08
N ARG A 34 41.43 -0.77 11.54
CA ARG A 34 41.07 -1.97 12.30
C ARG A 34 42.08 -2.15 13.42
N GLY A 35 41.63 -1.97 14.66
CA GLY A 35 42.33 -2.46 15.84
C GLY A 35 42.17 -3.97 15.92
N SER A 36 43.29 -4.68 15.75
CA SER A 36 43.43 -6.07 16.17
C SER A 36 43.53 -6.13 17.69
N SER A 37 42.61 -6.83 18.34
CA SER A 37 42.84 -7.33 19.69
C SER A 37 42.41 -8.80 19.73
N CYS A 38 43.41 -9.67 19.63
CA CYS A 38 43.34 -11.05 20.06
C CYS A 38 43.22 -11.05 21.58
N PHE A 39 42.18 -11.66 22.13
CA PHE A 39 42.19 -12.12 23.52
C PHE A 39 41.47 -13.47 23.65
N ASP A 40 42.27 -14.42 24.11
CA ASP A 40 42.00 -15.64 24.85
C ASP A 40 40.72 -16.45 24.64
N SER A 41 40.93 -17.66 24.12
CA SER A 41 40.00 -18.78 24.20
C SER A 41 40.14 -19.47 25.56
N GLY A 42 39.40 -18.98 26.56
CA GLY A 42 39.16 -19.68 27.82
C GLY A 42 38.03 -20.68 27.67
N ALA A 43 38.35 -21.97 27.66
CA ALA A 43 37.38 -23.06 27.65
C ALA A 43 36.55 -23.08 28.94
N LEU A 44 35.22 -22.99 28.81
CA LEU A 44 34.28 -23.35 29.88
C LEU A 44 33.23 -24.33 29.35
N LYS A 45 33.36 -25.57 29.83
CA LYS A 45 32.31 -26.60 29.82
C LYS A 45 31.20 -26.18 30.78
N LEU A 46 29.93 -26.32 30.39
CA LEU A 46 29.03 -27.40 30.85
C LEU A 46 27.55 -27.09 30.50
N SER A 47 26.80 -28.19 30.35
CA SER A 47 25.39 -28.37 30.74
C SER A 47 24.31 -27.98 29.73
N THR A 48 24.00 -28.95 28.87
CA THR A 48 22.70 -29.19 28.23
C THR A 48 21.54 -29.18 29.24
N ARG A 49 20.52 -28.36 28.98
CA ARG A 49 19.14 -28.60 29.45
C ARG A 49 18.21 -28.62 28.24
N ARG A 50 17.79 -29.83 27.85
CA ARG A 50 16.58 -30.06 27.07
C ARG A 50 15.40 -29.85 28.00
N SER A 51 14.46 -29.00 27.62
CA SER A 51 13.11 -28.99 28.16
C SER A 51 12.16 -29.28 27.02
N ASP A 52 11.78 -30.55 26.90
CA ASP A 52 10.62 -31.00 26.14
C ASP A 52 9.37 -30.40 26.80
N GLY A 53 8.76 -29.43 26.13
CA GLY A 53 7.45 -28.86 26.49
C GLY A 53 6.44 -29.22 25.41
N LEU A 54 5.94 -30.44 25.45
CA LEU A 54 4.84 -30.93 24.61
C LEU A 54 3.55 -30.21 25.05
N VAL A 55 3.05 -29.26 24.27
CA VAL A 55 1.72 -28.67 24.47
C VAL A 55 0.71 -29.52 23.69
N PRO A 56 -0.35 -30.08 24.32
CA PRO A 56 -1.30 -30.92 23.61
C PRO A 56 -2.19 -30.08 22.69
N SER A 57 -2.28 -30.47 21.42
CA SER A 57 -3.40 -30.08 20.57
C SER A 57 -4.64 -30.85 21.01
N VAL A 58 -5.70 -30.13 21.38
CA VAL A 58 -7.03 -30.71 21.58
C VAL A 58 -7.92 -30.14 20.49
N VAL A 59 -8.28 -31.01 19.55
CA VAL A 59 -9.36 -30.82 18.60
C VAL A 59 -10.64 -31.16 19.34
N SER A 60 -11.53 -30.18 19.52
CA SER A 60 -12.91 -30.42 19.96
C SER A 60 -13.85 -30.07 18.82
N GLU A 61 -14.42 -31.10 18.20
CA GLU A 61 -15.71 -31.01 17.53
C GLU A 61 -16.81 -30.99 18.60
N GLY A 62 -17.75 -30.05 18.50
CA GLY A 62 -18.95 -30.04 19.33
C GLY A 62 -19.45 -28.65 19.69
N SER A 63 -20.37 -28.14 18.85
CA SER A 63 -21.46 -27.20 19.14
C SER A 63 -21.31 -26.29 20.37
N ALA A 64 -20.99 -25.02 20.13
CA ALA A 64 -21.12 -23.96 21.12
C ALA A 64 -21.97 -22.81 20.56
N VAL A 65 -23.21 -22.76 21.09
CA VAL A 65 -23.99 -21.56 21.43
C VAL A 65 -23.39 -20.24 20.95
N GLU A 66 -24.10 -19.55 20.06
CA GLU A 66 -23.90 -18.13 19.76
C GLU A 66 -23.99 -17.33 21.06
N THR A 67 -22.83 -17.17 21.69
CA THR A 67 -22.63 -16.15 22.70
C THR A 67 -22.17 -14.95 21.90
N SER A 68 -23.13 -14.12 21.48
CA SER A 68 -22.88 -12.82 20.88
C SER A 68 -22.27 -11.90 21.93
N SER A 69 -21.01 -12.14 22.30
CA SER A 69 -20.17 -11.08 22.85
C SER A 69 -19.74 -10.25 21.65
N ALA A 70 -20.46 -9.15 21.43
CA ALA A 70 -19.97 -8.09 20.57
C ALA A 70 -18.69 -7.56 21.19
N THR A 71 -17.56 -8.19 20.86
CA THR A 71 -16.27 -7.53 20.90
C THR A 71 -16.38 -6.38 19.91
N SER A 72 -16.79 -5.23 20.44
CA SER A 72 -16.78 -3.92 19.79
C SER A 72 -15.32 -3.56 19.47
N GLY A 73 -14.73 -4.27 18.52
CA GLY A 73 -13.44 -3.92 17.96
C GLY A 73 -13.62 -2.65 17.14
N PHE A 74 -12.90 -1.58 17.51
CA PHE A 74 -12.86 -0.35 16.72
C PHE A 74 -12.28 -0.56 15.31
N TYR A 75 -11.65 -1.72 15.06
CA TYR A 75 -11.07 -2.09 13.78
C TYR A 75 -11.57 -3.48 13.36
N LYS A 76 -12.21 -3.56 12.19
CA LYS A 76 -12.47 -4.81 11.46
C LYS A 76 -11.90 -4.68 10.05
N LEU A 77 -10.95 -5.54 9.70
CA LEU A 77 -10.27 -5.52 8.41
C LEU A 77 -10.66 -6.77 7.62
N THR A 78 -11.32 -6.58 6.48
CA THR A 78 -11.72 -7.68 5.59
C THR A 78 -10.90 -7.60 4.31
N TYR A 79 -10.10 -8.62 4.06
CA TYR A 79 -9.29 -8.71 2.85
C TYR A 79 -10.15 -9.22 1.68
N LEU A 80 -10.15 -8.50 0.57
CA LEU A 80 -10.93 -8.84 -0.62
C LEU A 80 -10.04 -9.32 -1.79
N GLU A 81 -8.81 -9.79 -1.52
CA GLU A 81 -7.78 -10.17 -2.50
C GLU A 81 -7.22 -9.02 -3.35
N GLY A 82 -5.98 -9.17 -3.82
CA GLY A 82 -5.27 -8.11 -4.53
C GLY A 82 -4.95 -6.95 -3.58
N ASN A 83 -5.18 -5.72 -4.04
CA ASN A 83 -5.11 -4.53 -3.19
C ASN A 83 -6.44 -4.19 -2.50
N SER A 84 -7.48 -5.01 -2.70
CA SER A 84 -8.84 -4.67 -2.25
C SER A 84 -9.10 -4.99 -0.80
N TRP A 85 -9.68 -4.03 -0.07
CA TRP A 85 -10.08 -4.19 1.32
C TRP A 85 -11.43 -3.56 1.62
N LEU A 86 -12.07 -4.08 2.66
CA LEU A 86 -13.16 -3.42 3.36
C LEU A 86 -12.75 -3.24 4.83
N TRP A 87 -12.65 -1.98 5.27
CA TRP A 87 -12.31 -1.64 6.65
C TRP A 87 -13.53 -1.06 7.35
N ASP A 88 -13.74 -1.48 8.59
CA ASP A 88 -14.61 -0.82 9.56
C ASP A 88 -13.71 -0.21 10.63
N VAL A 89 -13.66 1.12 10.71
CA VAL A 89 -12.79 1.89 11.60
C VAL A 89 -13.65 2.85 12.40
N GLY A 90 -13.95 2.52 13.65
CA GLY A 90 -14.76 3.35 14.53
C GLY A 90 -16.16 3.64 13.98
N GLY A 91 -16.77 2.68 13.27
CA GLY A 91 -18.07 2.84 12.64
C GLY A 91 -18.05 3.55 11.28
N LEU A 92 -16.86 3.86 10.76
CA LEU A 92 -16.66 4.30 9.37
C LEU A 92 -16.34 3.07 8.50
N ARG A 93 -17.13 2.84 7.45
CA ARG A 93 -16.82 1.79 6.47
C ARG A 93 -16.12 2.31 5.22
N LEU A 94 -14.85 1.93 5.07
CA LEU A 94 -13.99 2.28 3.93
C LEU A 94 -13.86 1.10 2.97
N LEU A 95 -14.19 1.33 1.70
CA LEU A 95 -13.80 0.44 0.60
C LEU A 95 -12.48 0.94 0.02
N VAL A 96 -11.47 0.09 -0.01
CA VAL A 96 -10.10 0.48 -0.41
C VAL A 96 -9.67 -0.27 -1.64
N ASP A 97 -9.20 0.46 -2.66
CA ASP A 97 -8.64 -0.06 -3.91
C ASP A 97 -9.42 -1.27 -4.52
N PRO A 98 -10.73 -1.11 -4.82
CA PRO A 98 -11.58 -2.24 -5.15
C PRO A 98 -11.40 -2.76 -6.59
N ILE A 99 -11.01 -4.02 -6.71
CA ILE A 99 -10.99 -4.82 -7.94
C ILE A 99 -12.08 -5.88 -7.77
N LEU A 100 -13.32 -5.59 -8.16
CA LEU A 100 -14.48 -6.46 -7.88
C LEU A 100 -15.28 -6.82 -9.14
N VAL A 101 -14.93 -6.26 -10.30
CA VAL A 101 -15.64 -6.50 -11.56
C VAL A 101 -14.64 -6.86 -12.65
N GLY A 102 -14.72 -8.10 -13.13
CA GLY A 102 -13.81 -8.63 -14.13
C GLY A 102 -12.38 -8.82 -13.61
N ASN A 103 -11.50 -9.20 -14.52
CA ASN A 103 -10.09 -9.40 -14.22
C ASN A 103 -9.30 -8.08 -14.26
N LEU A 104 -8.19 -8.06 -13.54
CA LEU A 104 -7.17 -7.03 -13.63
C LEU A 104 -6.31 -7.28 -14.87
N ASP A 105 -6.33 -6.35 -15.82
CA ASP A 105 -5.62 -6.50 -17.10
C ASP A 105 -4.86 -5.26 -17.58
N PHE A 106 -4.90 -4.15 -16.84
CA PHE A 106 -4.27 -2.88 -17.22
C PHE A 106 -4.69 -2.39 -18.63
N GLY A 107 -5.87 -2.82 -19.11
CA GLY A 107 -6.36 -2.52 -20.45
C GLY A 107 -5.67 -3.28 -21.60
N ILE A 108 -4.78 -4.23 -21.30
CA ILE A 108 -4.05 -5.03 -22.29
C ILE A 108 -4.08 -6.53 -21.90
N PRO A 109 -5.23 -7.23 -22.06
CA PRO A 109 -5.42 -8.60 -21.57
C PRO A 109 -4.40 -9.63 -22.04
N TRP A 110 -3.90 -9.50 -23.28
CA TRP A 110 -2.90 -10.44 -23.79
C TRP A 110 -1.53 -10.29 -23.10
N LEU A 111 -1.24 -9.09 -22.56
CA LEU A 111 0.00 -8.78 -21.87
C LEU A 111 -0.07 -9.22 -20.40
N TYR A 112 -1.19 -8.95 -19.74
CA TYR A 112 -1.48 -9.36 -18.38
C TYR A 112 -2.99 -9.52 -18.20
N ASP A 113 -3.41 -10.61 -17.58
CA ASP A 113 -4.80 -10.84 -17.20
C ASP A 113 -4.83 -11.69 -15.92
N ALA A 114 -5.35 -11.14 -14.82
CA ALA A 114 -5.33 -11.78 -13.52
C ALA A 114 -6.70 -11.80 -12.84
N ALA A 115 -7.16 -13.01 -12.53
CA ALA A 115 -8.41 -13.24 -11.79
C ALA A 115 -8.14 -13.45 -10.30
N LYS A 116 -9.15 -13.16 -9.46
CA LYS A 116 -9.12 -13.53 -8.03
C LYS A 116 -9.09 -15.05 -7.86
N LYS A 117 -8.38 -15.54 -6.84
CA LYS A 117 -8.25 -16.98 -6.57
C LYS A 117 -9.42 -17.51 -5.76
N PHE A 118 -9.89 -16.75 -4.78
CA PHE A 118 -10.84 -17.24 -3.78
C PHE A 118 -12.24 -16.62 -3.93
N LEU A 119 -12.32 -15.30 -4.14
CA LEU A 119 -13.56 -14.53 -4.21
C LEU A 119 -14.12 -14.46 -5.64
N LYS A 120 -14.20 -15.62 -6.32
CA LYS A 120 -14.64 -15.71 -7.73
C LYS A 120 -16.11 -15.33 -7.94
N THR A 121 -16.94 -15.45 -6.91
CA THR A 121 -18.37 -15.16 -6.95
C THR A 121 -18.76 -13.89 -6.21
N PHE A 122 -17.80 -13.18 -5.59
CA PHE A 122 -18.07 -11.96 -4.84
C PHE A 122 -18.26 -10.80 -5.82
N GLN A 123 -19.41 -10.13 -5.74
CA GLN A 123 -19.83 -9.09 -6.66
C GLN A 123 -20.02 -7.75 -5.93
N LEU A 124 -20.16 -6.67 -6.71
CA LEU A 124 -20.47 -5.34 -6.14
C LEU A 124 -21.75 -5.32 -5.31
N SER A 125 -22.75 -6.14 -5.66
CA SER A 125 -23.99 -6.28 -4.90
C SER A 125 -23.81 -6.92 -3.53
N ASP A 126 -22.72 -7.65 -3.32
CA ASP A 126 -22.42 -8.31 -2.05
C ASP A 126 -21.70 -7.37 -1.06
N LEU A 127 -21.28 -6.18 -1.54
CA LEU A 127 -20.73 -5.16 -0.67
C LEU A 127 -21.79 -4.68 0.32
N PRO A 128 -21.45 -4.56 1.61
CA PRO A 128 -22.33 -3.88 2.54
C PRO A 128 -22.31 -2.37 2.26
N ASP A 129 -23.12 -1.59 2.97
CA ASP A 129 -23.09 -0.14 2.81
C ASP A 129 -21.73 0.44 3.19
N VAL A 130 -21.12 1.15 2.24
CA VAL A 130 -19.82 1.82 2.37
C VAL A 130 -20.02 3.33 2.49
N ASP A 131 -19.19 3.98 3.29
CA ASP A 131 -19.26 5.42 3.55
C ASP A 131 -18.32 6.22 2.66
N TYR A 132 -17.14 5.64 2.45
CA TYR A 132 -16.06 6.24 1.69
C TYR A 132 -15.36 5.20 0.83
N LEU A 133 -14.94 5.63 -0.35
CA LEU A 133 -13.95 4.96 -1.18
C LEU A 133 -12.58 5.58 -0.88
N LEU A 134 -11.55 4.75 -0.69
CA LEU A 134 -10.17 5.17 -0.55
C LEU A 134 -9.35 4.62 -1.72
N ILE A 135 -8.72 5.51 -2.49
CA ILE A 135 -7.84 5.15 -3.61
C ILE A 135 -6.41 5.58 -3.31
N THR A 136 -5.49 4.62 -3.24
CA THR A 136 -4.06 4.87 -2.96
C THR A 136 -3.28 5.32 -4.18
N GLN A 137 -3.52 4.68 -5.32
CA GLN A 137 -2.74 4.88 -6.53
C GLN A 137 -3.64 5.07 -7.76
N SER A 138 -3.07 5.65 -8.82
CA SER A 138 -3.78 5.84 -10.09
C SER A 138 -3.76 4.62 -11.02
N LEU A 139 -2.95 3.60 -10.72
CA LEU A 139 -2.79 2.40 -11.55
C LEU A 139 -4.00 1.46 -11.42
N ASP A 140 -4.21 0.63 -12.43
CA ASP A 140 -5.42 -0.19 -12.60
C ASP A 140 -5.59 -1.26 -11.50
N ASP A 141 -4.51 -1.69 -10.85
CA ASP A 141 -4.50 -2.58 -9.68
C ASP A 141 -4.90 -1.88 -8.36
N HIS A 142 -5.24 -0.60 -8.43
CA HIS A 142 -5.80 0.19 -7.32
C HIS A 142 -7.06 0.96 -7.73
N CYS A 143 -6.97 1.71 -8.82
CA CYS A 143 -8.02 2.54 -9.40
C CYS A 143 -8.73 1.82 -10.56
N HIS A 144 -9.23 0.61 -10.29
CA HIS A 144 -9.74 -0.29 -11.33
C HIS A 144 -11.04 0.23 -11.95
N LEU A 145 -10.96 0.82 -13.15
CA LEU A 145 -12.10 1.50 -13.77
C LEU A 145 -13.30 0.58 -14.06
N LYS A 146 -13.06 -0.71 -14.33
CA LYS A 146 -14.14 -1.69 -14.53
C LYS A 146 -14.98 -1.87 -13.26
N THR A 147 -14.36 -1.76 -12.08
CA THR A 147 -15.07 -1.73 -10.80
C THR A 147 -15.70 -0.36 -10.56
N LEU A 148 -14.95 0.72 -10.77
CA LEU A 148 -15.34 2.05 -10.31
C LEU A 148 -16.50 2.66 -11.10
N ARG A 149 -16.62 2.36 -12.40
CA ARG A 149 -17.75 2.83 -13.21
C ARG A 149 -19.11 2.34 -12.68
N PRO A 150 -19.40 1.02 -12.62
CA PRO A 150 -20.67 0.55 -12.07
C PRO A 150 -20.84 0.91 -10.59
N LEU A 151 -19.76 0.97 -9.80
CA LEU A 151 -19.84 1.44 -8.41
C LEU A 151 -20.35 2.89 -8.31
N SER A 152 -19.86 3.79 -9.17
CA SER A 152 -20.31 5.18 -9.23
C SER A 152 -21.77 5.33 -9.66
N GLU A 153 -22.25 4.43 -10.52
CA GLU A 153 -23.65 4.39 -10.93
C GLU A 153 -24.56 3.87 -9.80
N MET A 154 -24.10 2.85 -9.07
CA MET A 154 -24.82 2.28 -7.92
C MET A 154 -24.84 3.22 -6.70
N LYS A 155 -23.75 3.98 -6.47
CA LYS A 155 -23.58 4.86 -5.31
C LYS A 155 -23.09 6.26 -5.76
N PRO A 156 -23.94 7.05 -6.43
CA PRO A 156 -23.54 8.33 -7.04
C PRO A 156 -23.07 9.40 -6.03
N ASP A 157 -23.49 9.28 -4.77
CA ASP A 157 -23.12 10.20 -3.69
C ASP A 157 -21.95 9.70 -2.84
N LEU A 158 -21.34 8.55 -3.19
CA LEU A 158 -20.22 7.99 -2.47
C LEU A 158 -19.07 9.00 -2.39
N ARG A 159 -18.63 9.27 -1.17
CA ARG A 159 -17.50 10.17 -0.91
C ARG A 159 -16.19 9.42 -1.18
N VAL A 160 -15.21 10.10 -1.76
CA VAL A 160 -13.94 9.48 -2.15
C VAL A 160 -12.79 10.27 -1.55
N VAL A 161 -11.81 9.56 -0.98
CA VAL A 161 -10.49 10.11 -0.62
C VAL A 161 -9.46 9.44 -1.52
N ALA A 162 -8.61 10.23 -2.19
CA ALA A 162 -7.74 9.68 -3.23
C ALA A 162 -6.39 10.41 -3.38
N THR A 163 -5.43 9.73 -4.01
CA THR A 163 -4.23 10.35 -4.58
C THR A 163 -4.61 11.36 -5.68
N PRO A 164 -3.95 12.54 -5.75
CA PRO A 164 -4.15 13.49 -6.84
C PRO A 164 -3.83 12.92 -8.22
N ASN A 165 -3.01 11.86 -8.30
CA ASN A 165 -2.68 11.21 -9.58
C ASN A 165 -3.90 10.53 -10.23
N ALA A 166 -4.89 10.10 -9.43
CA ALA A 166 -6.10 9.46 -9.93
C ALA A 166 -7.16 10.47 -10.41
N LYS A 167 -6.88 11.78 -10.37
CA LYS A 167 -7.88 12.83 -10.59
C LYS A 167 -8.60 12.72 -11.94
N SER A 168 -7.86 12.56 -13.04
CA SER A 168 -8.46 12.44 -14.38
C SER A 168 -9.33 11.19 -14.55
N LEU A 169 -9.09 10.15 -13.75
CA LEU A 169 -9.85 8.90 -13.74
C LEU A 169 -11.13 9.02 -12.90
N LEU A 170 -11.05 9.72 -11.77
CA LEU A 170 -12.12 9.80 -10.77
C LEU A 170 -13.09 10.96 -11.02
N ASP A 171 -12.63 12.10 -11.54
CA ASP A 171 -13.49 13.28 -11.82
C ASP A 171 -14.72 12.96 -12.69
N PRO A 172 -14.64 12.08 -13.71
CA PRO A 172 -15.81 11.70 -14.51
C PRO A 172 -16.79 10.77 -13.80
N LEU A 173 -16.38 10.12 -12.69
CA LEU A 173 -17.14 9.06 -12.03
C LEU A 173 -17.78 9.54 -10.72
N PHE A 174 -17.06 10.32 -9.91
CA PHE A 174 -17.50 10.68 -8.56
C PHE A 174 -17.57 12.19 -8.39
N ARG A 175 -18.64 12.67 -7.75
CA ARG A 175 -18.86 14.11 -7.51
C ARG A 175 -18.12 14.63 -6.28
N ASN A 176 -17.97 13.77 -5.26
CA ASN A 176 -17.48 14.14 -3.94
C ASN A 176 -16.09 13.54 -3.69
N VAL A 177 -15.06 14.08 -4.34
CA VAL A 177 -13.67 13.58 -4.22
C VAL A 177 -12.79 14.56 -3.46
N THR A 178 -12.13 14.09 -2.41
CA THR A 178 -11.06 14.78 -1.69
C THR A 178 -9.72 14.20 -2.09
N PHE A 179 -8.92 14.98 -2.80
CA PHE A 179 -7.56 14.61 -3.18
C PHE A 179 -6.57 15.07 -2.10
N LEU A 180 -5.73 14.15 -1.62
CA LEU A 180 -4.74 14.45 -0.57
C LEU A 180 -3.32 14.29 -1.10
N GLU A 181 -2.56 15.39 -1.10
CA GLU A 181 -1.11 15.35 -1.29
C GLU A 181 -0.43 14.72 -0.06
N PRO A 182 0.75 14.09 -0.21
CA PRO A 182 1.54 13.64 0.93
C PRO A 182 1.71 14.71 2.01
N GLY A 183 1.39 14.35 3.26
CA GLY A 183 1.40 15.26 4.42
C GLY A 183 0.08 15.99 4.67
N GLN A 184 -0.86 15.98 3.73
CA GLN A 184 -2.22 16.47 3.96
C GLN A 184 -3.08 15.42 4.67
N SER A 185 -4.09 15.91 5.40
CA SER A 185 -5.08 15.06 6.06
C SER A 185 -6.47 15.65 5.95
N CYS A 186 -7.48 14.79 6.05
CA CYS A 186 -8.87 15.18 6.24
C CYS A 186 -9.49 14.42 7.41
N GLU A 187 -10.53 15.00 7.99
CA GLU A 187 -11.40 14.32 8.94
C GLU A 187 -12.64 13.84 8.17
N VAL A 188 -12.98 12.57 8.33
CA VAL A 188 -14.17 11.96 7.71
C VAL A 188 -15.16 11.51 8.77
N GLU A 189 -16.44 11.74 8.48
CA GLU A 189 -17.53 11.48 9.42
C GLU A 189 -17.98 10.02 9.35
N ALA A 190 -17.90 9.31 10.46
CA ALA A 190 -18.45 7.97 10.64
C ALA A 190 -19.98 8.02 10.82
N ARG A 191 -20.70 6.94 10.46
CA ARG A 191 -22.15 6.86 10.71
C ARG A 191 -22.49 6.79 12.19
N THR A 192 -21.67 6.04 12.91
CA THR A 192 -21.86 5.73 14.33
C THR A 192 -20.50 5.76 15.00
N GLY A 193 -20.02 6.94 15.36
CA GLY A 193 -18.72 7.06 16.01
C GLY A 193 -18.09 8.44 15.91
N PRO A 194 -16.87 8.60 16.45
CA PRO A 194 -16.08 9.81 16.27
C PRO A 194 -15.61 9.94 14.81
N ASN A 195 -15.16 11.15 14.45
CA ASN A 195 -14.51 11.38 13.17
C ASN A 195 -13.19 10.59 13.08
N VAL A 196 -12.90 10.10 11.88
CA VAL A 196 -11.68 9.39 11.56
C VAL A 196 -10.77 10.34 10.78
N ARG A 197 -9.51 10.43 11.20
CA ARG A 197 -8.50 11.20 10.48
C ARG A 197 -7.81 10.32 9.45
N ILE A 198 -7.81 10.75 8.19
CA ILE A 198 -7.07 10.11 7.09
C ILE A 198 -5.96 11.07 6.64
N GLN A 199 -4.70 10.63 6.75
CA GLN A 199 -3.51 11.37 6.33
C GLN A 199 -2.79 10.65 5.20
N ALA A 200 -2.52 11.36 4.10
CA ALA A 200 -1.72 10.83 3.01
C ALA A 200 -0.23 10.85 3.36
N THR A 201 0.47 9.79 2.96
CA THR A 201 1.92 9.65 3.06
C THR A 201 2.49 9.33 1.68
N PRO A 202 3.73 9.73 1.36
CA PRO A 202 4.30 9.44 0.06
C PRO A 202 4.71 7.97 -0.06
N GLY A 203 4.18 7.32 -1.08
CA GLY A 203 4.52 5.98 -1.54
C GLY A 203 5.49 6.01 -2.73
N PRO A 204 5.41 5.03 -3.66
CA PRO A 204 6.31 4.94 -4.81
C PRO A 204 6.04 6.01 -5.88
N VAL A 205 7.08 6.38 -6.63
CA VAL A 205 6.96 7.18 -7.87
C VAL A 205 6.88 6.21 -9.05
N LEU A 206 5.66 5.98 -9.57
CA LEU A 206 5.38 4.96 -10.60
C LEU A 206 5.40 5.50 -12.02
N GLY A 207 6.41 6.32 -12.33
CA GLY A 207 6.58 6.95 -13.63
C GLY A 207 7.90 7.71 -13.71
N PRO A 208 7.99 8.75 -14.54
CA PRO A 208 9.19 9.57 -14.60
C PRO A 208 9.55 10.14 -13.21
N PRO A 209 10.85 10.35 -12.89
CA PRO A 209 11.27 10.77 -11.54
C PRO A 209 10.69 12.09 -11.02
N TRP A 210 10.14 12.92 -11.91
CA TRP A 210 9.48 14.19 -11.59
C TRP A 210 7.97 14.06 -11.38
N GLN A 211 7.40 12.86 -11.56
CA GLN A 211 6.00 12.59 -11.28
C GLN A 211 5.77 12.61 -9.76
N ARG A 212 4.58 13.05 -9.35
CA ARG A 212 4.15 12.99 -7.96
C ARG A 212 4.15 11.52 -7.48
N PRO A 213 4.63 11.21 -6.26
CA PRO A 213 4.48 9.89 -5.68
C PRO A 213 3.00 9.51 -5.53
N GLU A 214 2.72 8.21 -5.54
CA GLU A 214 1.43 7.70 -5.10
C GLU A 214 1.32 7.75 -3.57
N ASN A 215 0.16 7.39 -3.01
CA ASN A 215 -0.09 7.52 -1.58
C ASN A 215 -0.08 6.16 -0.85
N GLY A 216 0.55 6.15 0.33
CA GLY A 216 0.09 5.34 1.46
C GLY A 216 -0.82 6.19 2.37
N TYR A 217 -1.52 5.58 3.33
CA TYR A 217 -2.40 6.32 4.25
C TYR A 217 -2.24 5.92 5.71
N LEU A 218 -2.22 6.91 6.59
CA LEU A 218 -2.38 6.75 8.02
C LEU A 218 -3.84 7.07 8.39
N VAL A 219 -4.52 6.12 9.01
CA VAL A 219 -5.93 6.21 9.43
C VAL A 219 -5.98 6.10 10.94
N SER A 220 -6.47 7.15 11.61
CA SER A 220 -6.39 7.25 13.07
C SER A 220 -7.69 7.75 13.68
N LEU A 221 -7.95 7.25 14.87
CA LEU A 221 -9.06 7.61 15.73
C LEU A 221 -8.48 8.20 17.03
N PRO A 222 -8.92 9.37 17.50
CA PRO A 222 -8.41 9.95 18.74
C PRO A 222 -8.51 8.99 19.93
N GLY A 223 -7.38 8.70 20.58
CA GLY A 223 -7.31 7.82 21.76
C GLY A 223 -7.45 6.32 21.47
N GLN A 224 -7.42 5.90 20.20
CA GLN A 224 -7.52 4.51 19.77
C GLN A 224 -6.27 4.07 19.00
N LEU A 225 -6.24 2.80 18.57
CA LEU A 225 -5.20 2.29 17.69
C LEU A 225 -5.17 3.09 16.38
N SER A 226 -4.01 3.15 15.75
CA SER A 226 -3.79 3.78 14.45
C SER A 226 -3.41 2.73 13.41
N LEU A 227 -3.89 2.91 12.17
CA LEU A 227 -3.65 2.00 11.05
C LEU A 227 -2.82 2.71 9.99
N TYR A 228 -1.78 2.06 9.49
CA TYR A 228 -1.04 2.48 8.33
C TYR A 228 -1.21 1.48 7.19
N TYR A 229 -1.54 1.98 6.01
CA TYR A 229 -1.66 1.18 4.79
C TYR A 229 -0.61 1.64 3.78
N GLU A 230 0.29 0.72 3.42
CA GLU A 230 1.32 0.93 2.41
C GLU A 230 1.28 -0.25 1.43
N PRO A 231 0.60 -0.09 0.28
CA PRO A 231 0.28 -1.23 -0.58
C PRO A 231 1.46 -1.85 -1.31
N HIS A 232 2.63 -1.19 -1.39
CA HIS A 232 3.80 -1.72 -2.10
C HIS A 232 5.03 -1.90 -1.21
N CYS A 233 4.90 -1.62 0.09
CA CYS A 233 6.02 -1.57 1.04
C CYS A 233 7.12 -0.58 0.59
N VAL A 234 6.75 0.50 -0.11
CA VAL A 234 7.68 1.55 -0.57
C VAL A 234 7.25 2.87 0.04
N TYR A 235 8.05 3.41 0.96
CA TYR A 235 7.66 4.54 1.79
C TYR A 235 8.82 5.53 2.02
N ASN A 236 8.49 6.78 2.32
CA ASN A 236 9.48 7.77 2.73
C ASN A 236 9.83 7.64 4.23
N LYS A 237 11.02 7.08 4.51
CA LYS A 237 11.54 6.90 5.88
C LYS A 237 11.53 8.20 6.70
N SER A 238 12.11 9.27 6.17
CA SER A 238 12.26 10.54 6.91
C SER A 238 10.93 11.19 7.33
N LEU A 239 9.86 10.96 6.56
CA LEU A 239 8.52 11.42 6.90
C LEU A 239 7.90 10.51 7.95
N LEU A 240 7.97 9.19 7.77
CA LEU A 240 7.38 8.22 8.69
C LEU A 240 8.10 8.10 10.04
N GLU A 241 9.37 8.48 10.17
CA GLU A 241 10.09 8.51 11.46
C GLU A 241 9.36 9.31 12.55
N LYS A 242 8.60 10.32 12.12
CA LYS A 242 7.83 11.22 12.99
C LYS A 242 6.43 10.70 13.29
N GLU A 243 6.00 9.66 12.59
CA GLU A 243 4.68 9.07 12.70
C GLU A 243 4.72 7.79 13.55
N ARG A 244 3.53 7.33 13.96
CA ARG A 244 3.33 6.06 14.66
C ARG A 244 2.11 5.36 14.07
N ALA A 245 2.17 4.04 14.03
CA ALA A 245 1.03 3.22 13.62
C ALA A 245 1.01 1.94 14.46
N ASP A 246 -0.12 1.61 15.08
CA ASP A 246 -0.27 0.37 15.84
C ASP A 246 -0.44 -0.85 14.94
N ILE A 247 -1.15 -0.67 13.82
CA ILE A 247 -1.47 -1.68 12.82
C ILE A 247 -0.84 -1.25 11.49
N ILE A 248 -0.13 -2.15 10.82
CA ILE A 248 0.34 -1.92 9.45
C ILE A 248 -0.26 -2.96 8.53
N ILE A 249 -0.88 -2.53 7.44
CA ILE A 249 -1.25 -3.37 6.30
C ILE A 249 -0.21 -3.11 5.19
N THR A 250 0.57 -4.13 4.85
CA THR A 250 1.62 -4.04 3.83
C THR A 250 1.92 -5.42 3.24
N PRO A 251 2.45 -5.51 2.02
CA PRO A 251 2.96 -6.77 1.50
C PRO A 251 4.16 -7.26 2.32
N VAL A 252 4.24 -8.58 2.48
CA VAL A 252 5.40 -9.24 3.10
C VAL A 252 6.17 -10.11 2.11
N ILE A 253 5.61 -10.39 0.94
CA ILE A 253 6.26 -11.15 -0.13
C ILE A 253 6.59 -10.16 -1.25
N LYS A 254 7.82 -10.20 -1.78
CA LYS A 254 8.22 -9.34 -2.88
C LYS A 254 7.62 -9.83 -4.20
N GLN A 255 7.36 -8.91 -5.12
CA GLN A 255 7.05 -9.21 -6.52
C GLN A 255 8.10 -8.51 -7.40
N LEU A 256 8.76 -9.29 -8.24
CA LEU A 256 9.92 -8.86 -9.01
C LEU A 256 9.67 -9.06 -10.50
N LEU A 257 10.06 -8.08 -11.30
CA LEU A 257 10.36 -8.23 -12.72
C LEU A 257 11.87 -8.31 -12.92
N PRO A 258 12.35 -8.76 -14.09
CA PRO A 258 13.78 -8.67 -14.41
C PRO A 258 14.29 -7.23 -14.23
N ASN A 259 15.21 -7.04 -13.26
CA ASN A 259 15.82 -5.76 -12.89
C ASN A 259 14.89 -4.69 -12.28
N PHE A 260 13.67 -5.05 -11.86
CA PHE A 260 12.73 -4.08 -11.27
C PHE A 260 11.88 -4.69 -10.16
N THR A 261 11.80 -4.02 -9.00
CA THR A 261 10.93 -4.43 -7.90
C THR A 261 9.55 -3.79 -8.07
N LEU A 262 8.52 -4.60 -8.29
CA LEU A 262 7.13 -4.13 -8.37
C LEU A 262 6.53 -3.89 -6.98
N VAL A 263 6.80 -4.82 -6.08
CA VAL A 263 6.30 -4.81 -4.70
C VAL A 263 7.44 -5.22 -3.78
N SER A 264 7.77 -4.37 -2.81
CA SER A 264 8.72 -4.66 -1.74
C SER A 264 8.08 -5.54 -0.66
N GLY A 265 8.88 -6.08 0.24
CA GLY A 265 8.42 -6.97 1.29
C GLY A 265 9.58 -7.49 2.13
N GLN A 266 9.34 -8.57 2.89
CA GLN A 266 10.36 -9.23 3.72
C GLN A 266 11.06 -8.23 4.67
N GLU A 267 12.35 -7.99 4.47
CA GLU A 267 13.15 -7.10 5.31
C GLU A 267 12.62 -5.66 5.32
N ASP A 268 12.06 -5.19 4.20
CA ASP A 268 11.49 -3.84 4.08
C ASP A 268 10.23 -3.68 4.94
N ALA A 269 9.42 -4.74 5.03
CA ALA A 269 8.21 -4.77 5.86
C ALA A 269 8.56 -4.82 7.35
N VAL A 270 9.61 -5.57 7.71
CA VAL A 270 10.15 -5.57 9.09
C VAL A 270 10.71 -4.20 9.46
N GLN A 271 11.41 -3.53 8.54
CA GLN A 271 11.90 -2.17 8.75
C GLN A 271 10.74 -1.19 8.94
N LEU A 272 9.68 -1.31 8.14
CA LEU A 272 8.50 -0.45 8.25
C LEU A 272 7.81 -0.64 9.60
N ALA A 273 7.64 -1.89 10.04
CA ALA A 273 7.06 -2.21 11.33
C ALA A 273 7.87 -1.64 12.51
N LYS A 274 9.20 -1.74 12.44
CA LYS A 274 10.09 -1.14 13.44
C LYS A 274 10.03 0.38 13.44
N LEU A 275 9.99 0.99 12.25
CA LEU A 275 9.96 2.44 12.07
C LEU A 275 8.74 3.07 12.72
N LEU A 276 7.56 2.50 12.47
CA LEU A 276 6.28 2.98 12.98
C LEU A 276 5.94 2.46 14.38
N GLN A 277 6.80 1.60 14.95
CA GLN A 277 6.61 0.95 16.25
C GLN A 277 5.31 0.13 16.32
N ALA A 278 5.03 -0.60 15.24
CA ALA A 278 3.79 -1.34 15.11
C ALA A 278 3.69 -2.51 16.07
N LYS A 279 2.46 -2.71 16.57
CA LYS A 279 2.07 -3.85 17.41
C LYS A 279 1.60 -5.01 16.54
N TYR A 280 1.02 -4.71 15.38
CA TYR A 280 0.46 -5.68 14.46
C TYR A 280 0.90 -5.40 13.03
N VAL A 281 1.33 -6.45 12.33
CA VAL A 281 1.48 -6.44 10.87
C VAL A 281 0.43 -7.38 10.29
N VAL A 282 -0.41 -6.82 9.42
CA VAL A 282 -1.44 -7.53 8.66
C VAL A 282 -0.88 -7.73 7.25
N PRO A 283 -0.33 -8.91 6.93
CA PRO A 283 0.27 -9.15 5.63
C PRO A 283 -0.82 -9.15 4.55
N MET A 284 -0.54 -8.46 3.44
CA MET A 284 -1.37 -8.56 2.24
C MET A 284 -0.66 -9.35 1.14
N LYS A 285 -1.45 -10.03 0.31
CA LYS A 285 -0.97 -10.86 -0.79
C LYS A 285 -1.46 -10.30 -2.13
N ASN A 286 -1.08 -9.06 -2.43
CA ASN A 286 -1.61 -8.35 -3.59
C ASN A 286 -1.27 -9.00 -4.93
N GLY A 287 -0.12 -9.67 -5.03
CA GLY A 287 0.26 -10.46 -6.22
C GLY A 287 -0.33 -11.87 -6.29
N ASP A 288 -1.08 -12.35 -5.28
CA ASP A 288 -1.60 -13.72 -5.22
C ASP A 288 -2.91 -13.86 -6.01
N LEU A 289 -2.82 -13.65 -7.32
CA LEU A 289 -3.91 -13.75 -8.30
C LEU A 289 -3.64 -14.88 -9.30
N ASP A 290 -4.70 -15.40 -9.92
CA ASP A 290 -4.61 -16.35 -11.04
C ASP A 290 -4.25 -15.58 -12.32
N GLY A 291 -2.95 -15.26 -12.47
CA GLY A 291 -2.40 -14.46 -13.56
C GLY A 291 -2.03 -15.27 -14.81
N THR A 292 -2.34 -14.71 -15.99
CA THR A 292 -1.94 -15.20 -17.31
C THR A 292 -1.37 -14.06 -18.17
N GLY A 293 -0.80 -14.42 -19.33
CA GLY A 293 -0.15 -13.46 -20.22
C GLY A 293 1.37 -13.36 -20.04
N PHE A 294 2.01 -12.56 -20.88
CA PHE A 294 3.47 -12.44 -20.91
C PHE A 294 4.04 -11.90 -19.59
N LEU A 295 3.47 -10.83 -19.03
CA LEU A 295 3.96 -10.24 -17.78
C LEU A 295 3.84 -11.22 -16.62
N ALA A 296 2.73 -11.95 -16.51
CA ALA A 296 2.55 -12.96 -15.47
C ALA A 296 3.62 -14.05 -15.51
N SER A 297 4.14 -14.39 -16.71
CA SER A 297 5.19 -15.41 -16.88
C SER A 297 6.58 -14.97 -16.42
N ILE A 298 6.83 -13.66 -16.32
CA ILE A 298 8.14 -13.11 -15.94
C ILE A 298 8.16 -12.51 -14.52
N VAL A 299 7.00 -12.34 -13.90
CA VAL A 299 6.90 -11.92 -12.49
C VAL A 299 7.31 -13.07 -11.58
N GLN A 300 8.19 -12.78 -10.62
CA GLN A 300 8.69 -13.75 -9.64
C GLN A 300 8.34 -13.28 -8.23
N ALA A 301 7.89 -14.22 -7.41
CA ALA A 301 7.70 -14.00 -5.98
C ALA A 301 8.99 -14.33 -5.22
N GLU A 302 9.41 -13.46 -4.30
CA GLU A 302 10.55 -13.71 -3.42
C GLU A 302 10.13 -13.58 -1.94
N GLY A 303 10.48 -14.60 -1.16
CA GLY A 303 10.14 -14.72 0.26
C GLY A 303 8.81 -15.44 0.52
N THR A 304 8.55 -15.76 1.78
CA THR A 304 7.30 -16.39 2.23
C THR A 304 6.76 -15.70 3.49
N ILE A 305 5.56 -16.10 3.94
CA ILE A 305 5.02 -15.64 5.23
C ILE A 305 5.86 -16.19 6.37
N GLU A 306 6.36 -17.41 6.24
CA GLU A 306 7.19 -18.09 7.24
C GLU A 306 8.55 -17.42 7.39
N SER A 307 9.18 -16.97 6.30
CA SER A 307 10.46 -16.24 6.39
C SER A 307 10.30 -14.83 6.95
N PHE A 308 9.10 -14.25 6.86
CA PHE A 308 8.79 -12.94 7.43
C PHE A 308 8.56 -12.98 8.96
N LYS A 309 7.99 -14.07 9.48
CA LYS A 309 7.68 -14.24 10.91
C LYS A 309 8.93 -14.45 11.76
#